data_AF-A0A3E0DLE0-F1
#
_entry.id   AF-A0A3E0DLE0-F1
#
_cell.length_a   1.000
_cell.length_b   1.000
_cell.length_c   1.000
_cell.angle_alpha   90.00
_cell.angle_beta   90.00
_cell.angle_gamma   90.00
#
_symmetry.space_group_name_H-M   'P 1'
#
loop_
_entity.id
_entity.type
_entity.pdbx_description
1 polymer ?
#
loop_
_entity_poly.entity_id
_entity_poly.type
_entity_poly.pdbx_seq_one_letter_code
_entity_poly.pdbx_strand_id
1 'polypeptide(L)' 'MNLKEEFNEYRSQISDNILAQDNKVTKRIFDLDTYANGNIDITSKEMIGLACSMGLRFDEYVKHHLGKCHETG' A
#
# COMPACT_ATOMS: atom_id res chain seq x y z
N MET A 1 15.80 -15.23 -0.14
CA MET A 1 14.72 -14.24 0.05
C MET A 1 13.57 -14.94 0.73
N ASN A 2 12.95 -14.32 1.72
CA ASN A 2 11.70 -14.81 2.31
C ASN A 2 10.48 -14.25 1.56
N LEU A 3 9.29 -14.80 1.84
CA LEU A 3 8.04 -14.41 1.17
C LEU A 3 7.73 -12.91 1.29
N LYS A 4 8.07 -12.27 2.43
CA LYS A 4 7.86 -10.84 2.66
C LYS A 4 8.78 -10.00 1.77
N GLU A 5 10.05 -10.39 1.67
CA GLU A 5 11.04 -9.73 0.82
C GLU A 5 10.67 -9.82 -0.66
N GLU A 6 10.27 -11.01 -1.15
CA GLU A 6 9.80 -11.21 -2.53
C GLU A 6 8.61 -10.32 -2.89
N PHE A 7 7.63 -10.24 -1.99
CA PHE A 7 6.46 -9.39 -2.18
C PHE A 7 6.83 -7.90 -2.24
N ASN A 8 7.68 -7.45 -1.33
CA ASN A 8 8.09 -6.04 -1.24
C ASN A 8 8.92 -5.62 -2.46
N GLU A 9 9.86 -6.46 -2.90
CA GLU A 9 10.66 -6.18 -4.09
C GLU A 9 9.79 -6.10 -5.35
N TYR A 10 8.90 -7.06 -5.55
CA TYR A 10 7.97 -7.06 -6.67
C TYR A 10 7.09 -5.80 -6.69
N ARG A 11 6.52 -5.42 -5.53
CA ARG A 11 5.70 -4.20 -5.41
C ARG A 11 6.49 -2.93 -5.72
N SER A 12 7.74 -2.84 -5.25
CA SER A 12 8.61 -1.70 -5.55
C SER A 12 8.87 -1.60 -7.05
N GLN A 13 9.28 -2.71 -7.68
CA GLN A 13 9.57 -2.76 -9.11
C GLN A 13 8.37 -2.31 -9.97
N ILE A 14 7.16 -2.79 -9.64
CA ILE A 14 5.94 -2.42 -10.36
C ILE A 14 5.60 -0.94 -10.14
N SER A 15 5.76 -0.43 -8.92
CA SER A 15 5.51 0.99 -8.62
C SER A 15 6.46 1.90 -9.41
N ASP A 16 7.74 1.54 -9.46
CA ASP A 16 8.76 2.27 -10.23
C ASP A 16 8.43 2.28 -11.72
N ASN A 17 8.03 1.13 -12.28
CA ASN A 17 7.61 1.01 -13.68
C ASN A 17 6.36 1.85 -13.98
N ILE A 18 5.38 1.91 -13.07
CA ILE A 18 4.17 2.71 -13.24
C ILE A 18 4.49 4.20 -13.19
N LEU A 19 5.32 4.65 -12.24
CA LEU A 19 5.70 6.05 -12.09
C LEU A 19 6.61 6.53 -13.23
N ALA A 20 7.42 5.63 -13.82
CA ALA A 20 8.26 5.91 -14.98
C ALA A 20 7.46 6.26 -16.25
N GLN A 21 6.18 5.91 -16.33
CA GLN A 21 5.32 6.27 -17.47
C GLN A 21 4.95 7.76 -17.51
N ASP A 22 5.36 8.55 -16.51
CA ASP A 22 5.18 10.01 -16.41
C ASP A 22 3.73 10.49 -16.66
N ASN A 23 2.75 9.69 -16.25
CA ASN A 23 1.35 10.04 -16.38
C ASN A 23 0.87 10.90 -15.19
N LYS A 24 0.40 12.11 -15.48
CA LYS A 24 -0.08 13.08 -14.48
C LYS A 24 -1.25 12.56 -13.64
N VAL A 25 -2.17 11.80 -14.23
CA VAL A 25 -3.34 11.25 -13.50
C VAL A 25 -2.87 10.14 -12.56
N THR A 26 -2.04 9.22 -13.05
CA THR A 26 -1.46 8.15 -12.23
C THR A 26 -0.70 8.71 -11.04
N LYS A 27 0.17 9.71 -11.23
CA LYS A 27 0.92 10.36 -10.15
C LYS A 27 -0.01 10.92 -9.06
N ARG A 28 -1.09 11.60 -9.45
CA ARG A 28 -2.08 12.13 -8.50
C ARG A 28 -2.78 11.05 -7.68
N ILE A 29 -3.04 9.88 -8.27
CA ILE A 29 -3.66 8.76 -7.54
C ILE A 29 -2.66 8.19 -6.52
N PHE A 30 -1.39 8.01 -6.90
CA PHE A 30 -0.34 7.54 -5.98
C PHE A 30 -0.11 8.53 -4.82
N ASP A 31 -0.09 9.83 -5.11
CA ASP A 31 0.03 10.86 -4.08
C ASP A 31 -1.16 10.83 -3.10
N LEU A 32 -2.37 10.57 -3.61
CA LEU A 32 -3.58 10.45 -2.79
C LEU A 32 -3.58 9.18 -1.91
N ASP A 33 -2.99 8.09 -2.40
CA ASP A 33 -2.90 6.80 -1.68
C ASP A 33 -1.88 6.83 -0.53
N THR A 34 -1.17 7.94 -0.33
CA THR A 34 -0.21 8.08 0.76
C THR A 34 -0.88 8.62 2.03
N TYR A 35 -0.66 7.96 3.17
CA TYR A 35 -1.16 8.46 4.46
C TYR A 35 -0.36 9.68 4.94
N ALA A 36 -1.05 10.80 5.12
CA ALA A 36 -0.53 11.97 5.82
C ALA A 36 -0.82 11.88 7.33
N ASN A 37 0.01 12.55 8.15
CA ASN A 37 -0.27 12.76 9.56
C ASN A 37 -1.60 13.52 9.74
N GLY A 38 -2.38 13.18 10.75
CA GLY A 38 -3.67 13.82 11.03
C GLY A 38 -4.34 13.28 12.28
N ASN A 39 -5.64 13.55 12.42
CA ASN A 39 -6.42 13.19 13.61
C ASN A 39 -6.58 11.67 13.81
N ILE A 40 -6.45 10.88 12.74
CA ILE A 40 -6.46 9.42 12.78
C ILE A 40 -5.01 8.96 12.62
N ASP A 41 -4.55 8.13 13.56
CA ASP A 41 -3.20 7.57 13.57
C ASP A 41 -2.99 6.58 12.40
N ILE A 42 -1.73 6.28 12.12
CA ILE A 42 -1.34 5.44 10.98
C ILE A 42 -1.87 4.01 11.17
N THR A 43 -1.77 3.43 12.37
CA THR A 43 -2.22 2.06 12.66
C THR A 43 -3.72 1.92 12.37
N SER A 44 -4.53 2.89 12.82
CA SER A 44 -5.96 2.93 12.49
C SER A 44 -6.24 3.03 10.99
N LYS A 45 -5.46 3.82 10.24
CA LYS A 45 -5.60 3.93 8.78
C LYS A 45 -5.26 2.62 8.06
N GLU A 46 -4.17 1.97 8.45
CA GLU A 46 -3.77 0.67 7.89
C GLU A 46 -4.82 -0.42 8.15
N MET A 47 -5.44 -0.43 9.34
CA MET A 47 -6.54 -1.35 9.65
C MET A 47 -7.77 -1.11 8.76
N ILE A 48 -8.11 0.16 8.48
CA ILE A 48 -9.19 0.50 7.55
C ILE A 48 -8.84 0.04 6.13
N GLY A 49 -7.61 0.30 5.68
CA GLY A 49 -7.11 -0.18 4.39
C GLY A 49 -7.20 -1.70 4.26
N LEU A 50 -6.80 -2.44 5.30
CA LEU A 50 -6.91 -3.90 5.37
C LEU A 50 -8.37 -4.36 5.25
N ALA A 51 -9.28 -3.78 6.04
CA ALA A 51 -10.69 -4.14 6.01
C ALA A 51 -11.34 -3.88 4.64
N CYS A 52 -11.07 -2.72 4.03
CA CYS A 52 -11.54 -2.39 2.68
C CYS A 52 -10.98 -3.37 1.62
N SER A 53 -9.70 -3.70 1.70
CA SER A 53 -9.03 -4.60 0.75
C SER A 53 -9.56 -6.03 0.83
N MET A 54 -9.85 -6.53 2.04
CA MET A 54 -10.50 -7.82 2.24
C MET A 54 -11.92 -7.81 1.65
N GLY A 55 -12.68 -6.73 1.85
CA GLY A 55 -14.02 -6.57 1.28
C GLY A 55 -14.02 -6.58 -0.25
N LEU A 56 -13.01 -5.94 -0.86
CA LEU A 56 -12.81 -5.90 -2.32
C LEU A 56 -12.15 -7.16 -2.89
N ARG A 57 -11.69 -8.08 -2.03
CA ARG A 57 -10.95 -9.30 -2.41
C ARG A 57 -9.70 -9.00 -3.24
N PHE A 58 -8.96 -7.96 -2.85
CA PHE A 58 -7.75 -7.55 -3.53
C PHE A 58 -6.50 -8.03 -2.78
N ASP A 59 -6.06 -9.24 -3.09
CA ASP A 59 -5.03 -9.98 -2.33
C ASP A 59 -3.70 -9.22 -2.15
N GLU A 60 -3.26 -8.48 -3.16
CA GLU A 60 -2.00 -7.72 -3.07
C GLU A 60 -2.09 -6.60 -2.03
N TYR A 61 -3.24 -5.92 -1.95
CA TYR A 61 -3.47 -4.88 -0.93
C TYR A 61 -3.77 -5.47 0.44
N VAL A 62 -4.38 -6.66 0.51
CA VAL A 62 -4.50 -7.41 1.79
C VAL A 62 -3.11 -7.71 2.35
N LYS A 63 -2.19 -8.24 1.53
CA LYS A 63 -0.80 -8.52 1.95
C LYS A 63 -0.07 -7.24 2.38
N HIS A 64 -0.25 -6.16 1.62
CA HIS A 64 0.35 -4.86 1.92
C HIS A 64 -0.08 -4.31 3.28
N HIS A 65 -1.39 -4.13 3.48
CA HIS A 65 -1.91 -3.56 4.72
C HIS A 65 -1.71 -4.49 5.92
N LEU A 66 -1.74 -5.82 5.72
CA LEU A 66 -1.43 -6.77 6.79
C LEU A 66 0.02 -6.62 7.28
N GLY A 67 0.97 -6.49 6.35
CA GLY A 67 2.37 -6.23 6.68
C GLY A 67 2.56 -4.89 7.39
N LYS A 68 1.86 -3.84 6.94
CA LYS A 68 1.92 -2.51 7.54
C LYS A 68 1.30 -2.47 8.94
N CYS A 69 0.13 -3.09 9.13
CA CYS A 69 -0.46 -3.26 10.46
C CYS A 69 0.55 -3.87 11.43
N HIS A 70 1.21 -4.97 11.06
CA HIS A 70 2.23 -5.62 11.89
C HIS A 70 3.47 -4.75 12.17
N GLU A 71 3.86 -3.86 11.24
CA GLU A 71 4.95 -2.91 11.44
C GLU A 71 4.56 -1.75 12.38
N THR A 72 3.27 -1.40 12.41
CA THR A 72 2.75 -0.23 13.15
C THR A 72 2.08 -0.56 14.49
N GLY A 73 1.93 -1.84 14.86
CA GLY A 73 1.38 -2.27 16.15
C GLY A 73 0.62 -3.58 16.07
#